data_AF-A0A2D4NVZ0-F1
#
_entry.id   AF-A0A2D4NVZ0-F1
#
_cell.length_a   1.000
_cell.length_b   1.000
_cell.length_c   1.000
_cell.angle_alpha   90.00
_cell.angle_beta   90.00
_cell.angle_gamma   90.00
#
_symmetry.space_group_name_H-M   'P 1'
#
loop_
_entity.id
_entity.type
_entity.pdbx_description
1 polymer ?
#
loop_
_entity_poly.entity_id
_entity_poly.type
_entity_poly.pdbx_seq_one_letter_code
_entity_poly.pdbx_strand_id
1 'polypeptide(L)'
;ECYQVPKVSYGVDSLYSFYHNKRQGWPCSGLIISSGYHCTHILPVLGGRLDAQNCKRINLGGCQAALYLQRLLQLKYPGHFAAITLSRVEEILHEHSYIAEDYKEEMQKWRSPEYYENNVHKMQLPFSNKLLGSTVTSEEKQERRQQQLRRLQELNARRREEKLQLDQERLERLLYVQELLEDGQVDQFHKALMELNMDSAEELQSYIHKLSLAIEQTKQKILQAEVSIEVDVVDSKPEIPDLDPLGSEQSMEDVESINDFEPLFAEEQPEVEKPVTTVQPVFNLAEYHQLFLGTERIRVPEIVFQPSLIGEEQAGLAETMQFVLDRYSKVQQEKLVQNVFLTGGNVIYPGMKARIQKELLEMRPFQSSFQV
;
A
#
# COMPACT_ATOMS: atom_id res chain seq x y z
N GLU A 1 2.12 -3.85 42.20
CA GLU A 1 3.45 -3.30 42.54
C GLU A 1 3.77 -2.04 41.74
N CYS A 2 3.74 -2.06 40.40
CA CYS A 2 4.07 -0.86 39.59
C CYS A 2 3.12 0.33 39.77
N TYR A 3 1.80 0.09 39.83
CA TYR A 3 0.78 1.15 39.82
C TYR A 3 0.28 1.59 41.21
N GLN A 4 0.71 0.94 42.29
CA GLN A 4 0.32 1.25 43.68
C GLN A 4 -1.22 1.40 43.90
N VAL A 5 -2.04 0.63 43.18
CA VAL A 5 -3.50 0.75 43.23
C VAL A 5 -4.04 0.19 44.57
N PRO A 6 -4.93 0.90 45.30
CA PRO A 6 -5.37 0.48 46.63
C PRO A 6 -6.24 -0.78 46.62
N LYS A 7 -7.10 -0.94 45.61
CA LYS A 7 -7.93 -2.13 45.39
C LYS A 7 -8.15 -2.33 43.90
N VAL A 8 -8.18 -3.58 43.46
CA VAL A 8 -8.49 -3.97 42.08
C VAL A 8 -9.61 -5.01 42.11
N SER A 9 -10.55 -4.88 41.18
CA SER A 9 -11.59 -5.89 40.94
C SER A 9 -11.59 -6.23 39.46
N TYR A 10 -11.78 -7.52 39.18
CA TYR A 10 -11.98 -8.03 37.83
C TYR A 10 -13.46 -8.37 37.65
N GLY A 11 -13.92 -8.31 36.41
CA GLY A 11 -15.25 -8.78 36.07
C GLY A 11 -15.39 -9.03 34.58
N VAL A 12 -16.47 -9.70 34.24
CA VAL A 12 -16.81 -10.03 32.86
C VAL A 12 -17.68 -8.91 32.30
N ASP A 13 -17.24 -8.34 31.19
CA ASP A 13 -17.93 -7.29 30.45
C ASP A 13 -19.38 -7.65 30.10
N SER A 14 -19.63 -8.86 29.60
CA SER A 14 -20.98 -9.32 29.25
C SER A 14 -21.90 -9.40 30.47
N LEU A 15 -21.36 -9.79 31.64
CA LEU A 15 -22.12 -9.81 32.89
C LEU A 15 -22.44 -8.40 33.36
N TYR A 16 -21.48 -7.46 33.29
CA TYR A 16 -21.75 -6.07 33.62
C TYR A 16 -22.82 -5.47 32.72
N SER A 17 -22.75 -5.73 31.41
CA SER A 17 -23.76 -5.31 30.44
C SER A 17 -25.15 -5.90 30.76
N PHE A 18 -25.21 -7.18 31.11
CA PHE A 18 -26.45 -7.85 31.51
C PHE A 18 -27.06 -7.26 32.79
N TYR A 19 -26.25 -7.07 33.84
CA TYR A 19 -26.72 -6.53 35.11
C TYR A 19 -27.09 -5.06 35.02
N HIS A 20 -26.40 -4.27 34.20
CA HIS A 20 -26.73 -2.87 33.95
C HIS A 20 -28.10 -2.72 33.28
N ASN A 21 -28.42 -3.61 32.33
CA ASN A 21 -29.69 -3.57 31.58
C ASN A 21 -30.85 -4.29 32.27
N LYS A 22 -30.63 -4.86 33.46
CA LYS A 22 -31.65 -5.57 34.20
C LYS A 22 -32.74 -4.60 34.68
N ARG A 23 -33.96 -4.75 34.16
CA ARG A 23 -35.13 -3.97 34.61
C ARG A 23 -35.59 -4.43 35.99
N GLN A 24 -36.19 -3.53 36.77
CA GLN A 24 -36.86 -3.86 38.04
C GLN A 24 -37.87 -5.01 37.79
N GLY A 25 -37.72 -6.12 38.51
CA GLY A 25 -38.58 -7.32 38.37
C GLY A 25 -38.13 -8.37 37.33
N TRP A 26 -37.01 -8.17 36.63
CA TRP A 26 -36.49 -9.18 35.69
C TRP A 26 -35.96 -10.43 36.40
N PRO A 27 -36.19 -11.62 35.82
CA PRO A 27 -35.65 -12.86 36.38
C PRO A 27 -34.13 -12.76 36.49
N CYS A 28 -33.59 -13.28 37.60
CA CYS A 28 -32.14 -13.36 37.80
C CYS A 28 -31.47 -14.40 36.88
N SER A 29 -32.22 -15.02 35.98
CA SER A 29 -31.76 -16.02 35.03
C SER A 29 -31.87 -15.48 33.61
N GLY A 30 -30.97 -15.92 32.75
CA GLY A 30 -30.95 -15.55 31.34
C GLY A 30 -29.78 -16.21 30.60
N LEU A 31 -29.87 -16.21 29.27
CA LEU A 31 -28.79 -16.67 28.40
C LEU A 31 -28.13 -15.46 27.74
N ILE A 32 -26.88 -15.16 28.08
CA ILE A 32 -26.16 -14.04 27.49
C ILE A 32 -25.41 -14.53 26.26
N ILE A 33 -25.61 -13.88 25.12
CA ILE A 33 -24.86 -14.08 23.89
C ILE A 33 -24.01 -12.84 23.65
N SER A 34 -22.71 -12.97 23.84
CA SER A 34 -21.74 -11.87 23.72
C SER A 34 -20.87 -12.07 22.49
N SER A 35 -21.17 -11.37 21.39
CA SER A 35 -20.38 -11.45 20.16
C SER A 35 -19.40 -10.27 20.07
N GLY A 36 -18.12 -10.56 20.37
CA GLY A 36 -17.04 -9.59 20.40
C GLY A 36 -16.20 -9.59 19.12
N TYR A 37 -15.09 -8.84 19.14
CA TYR A 37 -14.24 -8.69 17.96
C TYR A 37 -13.54 -10.00 17.56
N HIS A 38 -12.99 -10.78 18.50
CA HIS A 38 -12.27 -12.02 18.16
C HIS A 38 -13.06 -13.31 18.36
N CYS A 39 -14.09 -13.28 19.20
CA CYS A 39 -14.81 -14.48 19.61
C CYS A 39 -16.22 -14.14 20.11
N THR A 40 -17.07 -15.16 20.10
CA THR A 40 -18.45 -15.09 20.57
C THR A 40 -18.64 -16.04 21.75
N HIS A 41 -19.25 -15.56 22.83
CA HIS A 41 -19.47 -16.32 24.06
C HIS A 41 -20.96 -16.54 24.29
N ILE A 42 -21.31 -17.74 24.74
CA ILE A 42 -22.64 -18.08 25.26
C ILE A 42 -22.48 -18.36 26.75
N LEU A 43 -23.12 -17.52 27.57
CA LEU A 43 -22.94 -17.46 29.02
C LEU A 43 -24.31 -17.63 29.70
N PRO A 44 -24.65 -18.84 30.16
CA PRO A 44 -25.87 -19.09 30.90
C PRO A 44 -25.77 -18.58 32.35
N VAL A 45 -26.76 -17.81 32.77
CA VAL A 45 -26.89 -17.27 34.14
C VAL A 45 -28.15 -17.83 34.78
N LEU A 46 -28.02 -18.43 35.96
CA LEU A 46 -29.14 -18.96 36.74
C LEU A 46 -29.13 -18.39 38.15
N GLY A 47 -30.26 -17.80 38.57
CA GLY A 47 -30.39 -17.28 39.94
C GLY A 47 -29.36 -16.21 40.31
N GLY A 48 -28.88 -15.44 39.33
CA GLY A 48 -27.88 -14.39 39.50
C GLY A 48 -26.44 -14.91 39.57
N ARG A 49 -26.20 -16.17 39.22
CA ARG A 49 -24.86 -16.76 39.15
C ARG A 49 -24.59 -17.28 37.74
N LEU A 50 -23.40 -16.98 37.23
CA LEU A 50 -22.92 -17.53 35.97
C LEU A 50 -22.63 -19.03 36.16
N ASP A 51 -23.14 -19.86 35.27
CA ASP A 51 -22.74 -21.26 35.19
C ASP A 51 -21.50 -21.41 34.29
N ALA A 52 -20.33 -21.33 34.92
CA ALA A 52 -19.05 -21.40 34.24
C ALA A 52 -18.80 -22.74 33.52
N GLN A 53 -19.40 -23.85 33.98
CA GLN A 53 -19.16 -25.18 33.39
C GLN A 53 -19.83 -25.32 32.02
N ASN A 54 -20.96 -24.62 31.85
CA ASN A 54 -21.77 -24.67 30.64
C ASN A 54 -21.56 -23.45 29.73
N CYS A 55 -20.62 -22.57 30.07
CA CYS A 55 -20.18 -21.51 29.17
C CYS A 55 -19.52 -22.10 27.92
N LYS A 56 -19.80 -21.48 26.77
CA LYS A 56 -19.16 -21.85 25.49
C LYS A 56 -18.59 -20.63 24.82
N ARG A 57 -17.45 -20.84 24.16
CA ARG A 57 -16.75 -19.85 23.35
C ARG A 57 -16.62 -20.42 21.94
N ILE A 58 -16.99 -19.60 20.97
CA ILE A 58 -16.81 -19.82 19.54
C ILE A 58 -15.68 -18.87 19.10
N ASN A 59 -14.69 -19.36 18.39
CA ASN A 59 -13.53 -18.56 17.94
C ASN A 59 -13.84 -17.72 16.69
N LEU A 60 -15.06 -17.21 16.61
CA LEU A 60 -15.55 -16.37 15.54
C LEU A 60 -16.11 -15.06 16.10
N GLY A 61 -15.67 -13.96 15.51
CA GLY A 61 -16.12 -12.63 15.81
C GLY A 61 -16.01 -11.71 14.58
N GLY A 62 -16.00 -10.41 14.83
CA GLY A 62 -15.94 -9.38 13.79
C GLY A 62 -14.63 -9.38 13.02
N CYS A 63 -13.52 -9.73 13.66
CA CYS A 63 -12.20 -9.81 13.04
C CYS A 63 -12.17 -10.87 11.93
N GLN A 64 -12.69 -12.06 12.19
CA GLN A 64 -12.77 -13.13 11.19
C GLN A 64 -13.74 -12.75 10.05
N ALA A 65 -14.84 -12.08 10.37
CA ALA A 65 -15.78 -11.57 9.36
C ALA A 65 -15.14 -10.51 8.46
N ALA A 66 -14.43 -9.53 9.04
CA ALA A 66 -13.73 -8.50 8.30
C ALA A 66 -12.60 -9.07 7.43
N LEU A 67 -11.80 -9.98 7.96
CA LEU A 67 -10.75 -10.67 7.19
C LEU A 67 -11.34 -11.49 6.04
N TYR A 68 -12.48 -12.15 6.27
CA TYR A 68 -13.17 -12.90 5.23
C TYR A 68 -13.67 -11.98 4.12
N LEU A 69 -14.34 -10.87 4.47
CA LEU A 69 -14.78 -9.88 3.48
C LEU A 69 -13.60 -9.28 2.70
N GLN A 70 -12.50 -8.96 3.40
CA GLN A 70 -11.29 -8.42 2.78
C GLN A 70 -10.75 -9.38 1.72
N ARG A 71 -10.61 -10.66 2.06
CA ARG A 71 -10.12 -11.70 1.13
C ARG A 71 -11.07 -11.85 -0.06
N LEU A 72 -12.39 -11.87 0.18
CA LEU A 72 -13.38 -11.94 -0.90
C LEU A 72 -13.26 -10.76 -1.87
N LEU A 73 -13.16 -9.54 -1.35
CA LEU A 73 -13.03 -8.33 -2.16
C LEU A 73 -11.69 -8.27 -2.91
N GLN A 74 -10.59 -8.69 -2.28
CA GLN A 74 -9.27 -8.76 -2.92
C GLN A 74 -9.23 -9.78 -4.05
N LEU A 75 -9.90 -10.92 -3.90
CA LEU A 75 -10.04 -11.92 -4.96
C LEU A 75 -10.94 -11.42 -6.11
N LYS A 76 -12.00 -10.66 -5.79
CA LYS A 76 -12.92 -10.08 -6.77
C LYS A 76 -12.31 -8.90 -7.53
N TYR A 77 -11.44 -8.12 -6.87
CA TYR A 77 -10.79 -6.92 -7.42
C TYR A 77 -9.27 -6.92 -7.17
N PRO A 78 -8.48 -7.75 -7.89
CA PRO A 78 -7.04 -7.87 -7.64
C PRO A 78 -6.26 -6.56 -7.83
N GLY A 79 -6.67 -5.71 -8.79
CA GLY A 79 -6.03 -4.42 -9.06
C GLY A 79 -6.16 -3.40 -7.92
N HIS A 80 -7.12 -3.61 -7.01
CA HIS A 80 -7.41 -2.70 -5.90
C HIS A 80 -6.94 -3.24 -4.55
N PHE A 81 -6.05 -4.24 -4.54
CA PHE A 81 -5.57 -4.89 -3.32
C PHE A 81 -5.11 -3.89 -2.24
N ALA A 82 -4.33 -2.87 -2.63
CA ALA A 82 -3.81 -1.85 -1.73
C ALA A 82 -4.90 -0.90 -1.18
N ALA A 83 -6.01 -0.73 -1.91
CA ALA A 83 -7.12 0.14 -1.50
C ALA A 83 -8.09 -0.55 -0.53
N ILE A 84 -8.11 -1.90 -0.54
CA ILE A 84 -8.98 -2.75 0.30
C ILE A 84 -8.24 -3.10 1.61
N THR A 85 -8.15 -2.11 2.49
CA THR A 85 -7.55 -2.24 3.82
C THR A 85 -8.54 -2.80 4.84
N LEU A 86 -8.06 -3.48 5.88
CA LEU A 86 -8.91 -4.06 6.94
C LEU A 86 -9.86 -3.04 7.60
N SER A 87 -9.36 -1.86 7.97
CA SER A 87 -10.17 -0.80 8.61
C SER A 87 -11.37 -0.39 7.75
N ARG A 88 -11.15 -0.16 6.44
CA ARG A 88 -12.24 0.17 5.50
C ARG A 88 -13.24 -0.97 5.35
N VAL A 89 -12.74 -2.20 5.35
CA VAL A 89 -13.60 -3.39 5.24
C VAL A 89 -14.44 -3.57 6.50
N GLU A 90 -13.92 -3.26 7.69
CA GLU A 90 -14.68 -3.26 8.94
C GLU A 90 -15.82 -2.23 8.89
N GLU A 91 -15.55 -1.01 8.43
CA GLU A 91 -16.58 0.02 8.22
C GLU A 91 -17.66 -0.44 7.23
N ILE A 92 -17.23 -0.98 6.08
CA ILE A 92 -18.13 -1.54 5.07
C ILE A 92 -19.00 -2.66 5.66
N LEU A 93 -18.41 -3.54 6.47
CA LEU A 93 -19.11 -4.64 7.11
C LEU A 93 -20.19 -4.10 8.07
N HIS A 94 -19.85 -3.12 8.91
CA HIS A 94 -20.79 -2.56 9.88
C HIS A 94 -21.93 -1.74 9.24
N GLU A 95 -21.65 -0.96 8.19
CA GLU A 95 -22.64 -0.05 7.60
C GLU A 95 -23.47 -0.69 6.49
N HIS A 96 -22.93 -1.70 5.80
CA HIS A 96 -23.56 -2.24 4.59
C HIS A 96 -23.95 -3.70 4.69
N SER A 97 -23.57 -4.41 5.75
CA SER A 97 -23.91 -5.84 5.91
C SER A 97 -25.06 -6.04 6.90
N TYR A 98 -25.75 -7.16 6.76
CA TYR A 98 -26.88 -7.52 7.61
C TYR A 98 -26.99 -9.04 7.72
N ILE A 99 -27.68 -9.51 8.75
CA ILE A 99 -27.95 -10.94 8.96
C ILE A 99 -29.35 -11.23 8.42
N ALA A 100 -29.43 -12.17 7.48
CA ALA A 100 -30.70 -12.65 6.96
C ALA A 100 -31.41 -13.57 7.98
N GLU A 101 -32.72 -13.43 8.13
CA GLU A 101 -33.53 -14.37 8.93
C GLU A 101 -33.56 -15.76 8.29
N ASP A 102 -33.71 -15.84 6.97
CA ASP A 102 -33.52 -17.06 6.20
C ASP A 102 -32.41 -16.88 5.17
N TYR A 103 -31.25 -17.46 5.45
CA TYR A 103 -30.10 -17.34 4.55
C TYR A 103 -30.37 -17.96 3.17
N LYS A 104 -31.09 -19.08 3.10
CA LYS A 104 -31.33 -19.79 1.84
C LYS A 104 -32.32 -19.03 0.96
N GLU A 105 -33.42 -18.56 1.54
CA GLU A 105 -34.41 -17.77 0.81
C GLU A 105 -33.83 -16.44 0.35
N GLU A 106 -33.06 -15.75 1.21
CA GLU A 106 -32.42 -14.48 0.84
C GLU A 106 -31.44 -14.70 -0.32
N MET A 107 -30.60 -15.74 -0.25
CA MET A 107 -29.69 -16.10 -1.35
C MET A 107 -30.41 -16.40 -2.67
N GLN A 108 -31.65 -16.91 -2.64
CA GLN A 108 -32.46 -17.10 -3.85
C GLN A 108 -32.91 -15.76 -4.44
N LYS A 109 -33.28 -14.78 -3.61
CA LYS A 109 -33.63 -13.43 -4.09
C LYS A 109 -32.45 -12.78 -4.81
N TRP A 110 -31.24 -12.93 -4.28
CA TRP A 110 -30.01 -12.41 -4.89
C TRP A 110 -29.67 -13.01 -6.26
N ARG A 111 -30.32 -14.11 -6.69
CA ARG A 111 -30.16 -14.65 -8.04
C ARG A 111 -30.94 -13.85 -9.09
N SER A 112 -31.97 -13.11 -8.68
CA SER A 112 -32.75 -12.27 -9.59
C SER A 112 -31.95 -11.03 -10.00
N PRO A 113 -31.82 -10.72 -11.31
CA PRO A 113 -31.13 -9.51 -11.78
C PRO A 113 -31.73 -8.22 -11.22
N GLU A 114 -33.07 -8.12 -11.18
CA GLU A 114 -33.77 -6.93 -10.66
C GLU A 114 -33.48 -6.70 -9.18
N TYR A 115 -33.42 -7.79 -8.40
CA TYR A 115 -33.10 -7.71 -6.98
C TYR A 115 -31.63 -7.33 -6.79
N TYR A 116 -30.72 -7.89 -7.59
CA TYR A 116 -29.30 -7.56 -7.54
C TYR A 116 -29.06 -6.07 -7.83
N GLU A 117 -29.64 -5.52 -8.90
CA GLU A 117 -29.42 -4.11 -9.28
C GLU A 117 -29.94 -3.12 -8.22
N ASN A 118 -31.05 -3.45 -7.56
CA ASN A 118 -31.63 -2.60 -6.52
C ASN A 118 -30.90 -2.69 -5.17
N ASN A 119 -30.26 -3.83 -4.87
CA ASN A 119 -29.65 -4.07 -3.55
C ASN A 119 -28.12 -4.08 -3.56
N VAL A 120 -27.47 -4.06 -4.73
CA VAL A 120 -26.01 -3.97 -4.82
C VAL A 120 -25.54 -2.59 -4.35
N HIS A 121 -24.60 -2.57 -3.40
CA HIS A 121 -23.98 -1.33 -2.96
C HIS A 121 -22.77 -1.05 -3.85
N LYS A 122 -22.77 0.11 -4.51
CA LYS A 122 -21.69 0.58 -5.38
C LYS A 122 -20.86 1.60 -4.62
N MET A 123 -19.57 1.31 -4.43
CA MET A 123 -18.64 2.16 -3.69
C MET A 123 -17.54 2.64 -4.61
N GLN A 124 -17.33 3.95 -4.66
CA GLN A 124 -16.27 4.54 -5.48
C GLN A 124 -14.98 4.61 -4.66
N LEU A 125 -13.94 3.91 -5.11
CA LEU A 125 -12.59 4.10 -4.56
C LEU A 125 -12.00 5.42 -5.05
N PRO A 126 -11.11 6.06 -4.28
CA PRO A 126 -10.39 7.23 -4.75
C PRO A 126 -9.52 6.84 -5.95
N PHE A 127 -9.65 7.60 -7.03
CA PHE A 127 -8.88 7.44 -8.25
C PHE A 127 -8.44 8.80 -8.77
N SER A 128 -7.29 8.85 -9.44
CA SER A 128 -6.85 10.06 -10.12
C SER A 128 -7.26 9.98 -11.58
N ASN A 129 -8.01 10.96 -12.06
CA ASN A 129 -8.32 11.14 -13.49
C ASN A 129 -7.10 11.53 -14.33
N LYS A 130 -5.91 11.61 -13.73
CA LYS A 130 -4.68 11.63 -14.51
C LYS A 130 -4.60 10.29 -15.21
N LEU A 131 -5.07 10.26 -16.47
CA LEU A 131 -4.91 9.17 -17.41
C LEU A 131 -3.53 8.53 -17.15
N LEU A 132 -3.46 7.22 -16.99
CA LEU A 132 -2.22 6.47 -17.22
C LEU A 132 -1.85 6.75 -18.68
N GLY A 133 -1.16 7.86 -18.94
CA GLY A 133 -1.16 8.50 -20.26
C GLY A 133 -1.09 10.02 -20.27
N SER A 134 -1.19 10.74 -19.14
CA SER A 134 -0.46 12.02 -19.05
C SER A 134 1.02 11.71 -18.82
N THR A 135 1.61 10.99 -19.76
CA THR A 135 2.98 11.30 -20.15
C THR A 135 2.93 12.81 -20.39
N VAL A 136 3.51 13.58 -19.47
CA VAL A 136 4.43 14.64 -19.86
C VAL A 136 5.03 14.15 -21.18
N THR A 137 4.62 14.75 -22.30
CA THR A 137 4.85 14.20 -23.64
C THR A 137 6.29 13.70 -23.72
N SER A 138 6.57 12.64 -24.50
CA SER A 138 7.96 12.22 -24.74
C SER A 138 8.87 13.45 -24.97
N GLU A 139 8.33 14.45 -25.66
CA GLU A 139 8.85 15.80 -25.82
C GLU A 139 9.12 16.54 -24.51
N GLU A 140 8.17 16.80 -23.62
CA GLU A 140 8.44 17.54 -22.37
C GLU A 140 9.45 16.83 -21.45
N LYS A 141 9.50 15.50 -21.47
CA LYS A 141 10.49 14.71 -20.69
C LYS A 141 11.87 14.75 -21.35
N GLN A 142 11.93 14.72 -22.68
CA GLN A 142 13.16 14.93 -23.45
C GLN A 142 13.66 16.37 -23.30
N GLU A 143 12.77 17.35 -23.29
CA GLU A 143 13.09 18.78 -23.18
C GLU A 143 13.64 19.10 -21.79
N ARG A 144 13.06 18.56 -20.71
CA ARG A 144 13.65 18.68 -19.36
C ARG A 144 15.02 18.03 -19.25
N ARG A 145 15.23 16.87 -19.88
CA ARG A 145 16.55 16.20 -19.93
C ARG A 145 17.55 17.02 -20.73
N GLN A 146 17.15 17.57 -21.89
CA GLN A 146 17.97 18.44 -22.72
C GLN A 146 18.33 19.75 -21.99
N GLN A 147 17.38 20.36 -21.28
CA GLN A 147 17.63 21.54 -20.46
C GLN A 147 18.60 21.25 -19.30
N GLN A 148 18.48 20.09 -18.65
CA GLN A 148 19.43 19.66 -17.62
C GLN A 148 20.84 19.41 -18.19
N LEU A 149 20.93 18.77 -19.36
CA LEU A 149 22.20 18.53 -20.04
C LEU A 149 22.87 19.84 -20.48
N ARG A 150 22.11 20.79 -21.05
CA ARG A 150 22.63 22.12 -21.44
C ARG A 150 23.18 22.88 -20.24
N ARG A 151 22.46 22.91 -19.11
CA ARG A 151 22.94 23.55 -17.88
C ARG A 151 24.22 22.91 -17.36
N LEU A 152 24.33 21.58 -17.44
CA LEU A 152 25.54 20.87 -17.03
C LEU A 152 26.73 21.17 -17.96
N GLN A 153 26.49 21.25 -19.27
CA GLN A 153 27.51 21.61 -20.26
C GLN A 153 28.00 23.05 -20.06
N GLU A 154 27.09 24.00 -19.84
CA GLU A 154 27.41 25.40 -19.56
C GLU A 154 28.25 25.54 -18.28
N LEU A 155 27.88 24.82 -17.21
CA LEU A 155 28.63 24.82 -15.96
C LEU A 155 30.04 24.22 -16.12
N ASN A 156 30.18 23.17 -16.94
CA ASN A 156 31.47 22.56 -17.25
C ASN A 156 32.33 23.41 -18.21
N ALA A 157 31.72 24.19 -19.10
CA ALA A 157 32.43 25.14 -19.96
C ALA A 157 32.99 26.31 -19.12
N ARG A 158 32.14 26.90 -18.27
CA ARG A 158 32.54 27.96 -17.35
C ARG A 158 33.68 27.55 -16.41
N ARG A 159 33.63 26.34 -15.85
CA ARG A 159 34.75 25.82 -15.03
C ARG A 159 36.05 25.65 -15.81
N ARG A 160 35.98 25.29 -17.09
CA ARG A 160 37.15 25.15 -17.96
C ARG A 160 37.76 26.51 -18.29
N GLU A 161 36.93 27.51 -18.55
CA GLU A 161 37.36 28.90 -18.75
C GLU A 161 37.98 29.51 -17.48
N GLU A 162 37.35 29.34 -16.32
CA GLU A 162 37.88 29.83 -15.03
C GLU A 162 39.25 29.21 -14.71
N LYS A 163 39.43 27.91 -15.01
CA LYS A 163 40.74 27.24 -14.87
C LYS A 163 41.78 27.81 -15.84
N LEU A 164 41.39 28.05 -17.10
CA LEU A 164 42.28 28.64 -18.09
C LEU A 164 42.72 30.05 -17.69
N GLN A 165 41.82 30.87 -17.13
CA GLN A 165 42.14 32.21 -16.63
C GLN A 165 43.15 32.15 -15.48
N LEU A 166 42.92 31.27 -14.49
CA LEU A 166 43.86 31.09 -13.38
C LEU A 166 45.24 30.64 -13.86
N ASP A 167 45.29 29.70 -14.82
CA ASP A 167 46.56 29.24 -15.40
C ASP A 167 47.26 30.37 -16.17
N GLN A 168 46.52 31.24 -16.88
CA GLN A 168 47.06 32.43 -17.57
C GLN A 168 47.62 33.47 -16.60
N GLU A 169 46.87 33.84 -15.55
CA GLU A 169 47.37 34.77 -14.52
C GLU A 169 48.63 34.22 -13.84
N ARG A 170 48.67 32.90 -13.62
CA ARG A 170 49.86 32.26 -13.06
C ARG A 170 51.04 32.34 -14.02
N LEU A 171 50.82 32.15 -15.32
CA LEU A 171 51.87 32.32 -16.34
C LEU A 171 52.40 33.76 -16.35
N GLU A 172 51.53 34.76 -16.33
CA GLU A 172 51.90 36.18 -16.31
C GLU A 172 52.75 36.53 -15.09
N ARG A 173 52.39 36.02 -13.91
CA ARG A 173 53.20 36.21 -12.69
C ARG A 173 54.60 35.61 -12.83
N LEU A 174 54.72 34.44 -13.46
CA LEU A 174 56.02 33.78 -13.65
C LEU A 174 56.87 34.51 -14.71
N LEU A 175 56.24 35.01 -15.77
CA LEU A 175 56.91 35.82 -16.79
C LEU A 175 57.39 37.16 -16.22
N TYR A 176 56.61 37.81 -15.35
CA TYR A 176 57.03 39.01 -14.64
C TYR A 176 58.28 38.76 -13.77
N VAL A 177 58.36 37.60 -13.10
CA VAL A 177 59.57 37.21 -12.35
C VAL A 177 60.76 36.95 -13.28
N GLN A 178 60.53 36.45 -14.49
CA GLN A 178 61.58 36.33 -15.51
C GLN A 178 62.05 37.71 -16.01
N GLU A 179 61.15 38.67 -16.23
CA GLU A 179 61.52 40.04 -16.63
C GLU A 179 62.36 40.74 -15.55
N LEU A 180 62.06 40.53 -14.26
CA LEU A 180 62.88 41.05 -13.15
C LEU A 180 64.32 40.51 -13.16
N LEU A 181 64.53 39.29 -13.68
CA LEU A 181 65.86 38.72 -13.91
C LEU A 181 66.57 39.39 -15.10
N GLU A 182 65.84 39.66 -16.18
CA GLU A 182 66.38 40.31 -17.40
C GLU A 182 66.73 41.79 -17.16
N ASP A 183 65.97 42.49 -16.32
CA ASP A 183 66.19 43.88 -15.92
C ASP A 183 67.29 44.06 -14.84
N GLY A 184 67.91 42.95 -14.39
CA GLY A 184 69.04 42.97 -13.45
C GLY A 184 68.68 43.29 -12.00
N GLN A 185 67.40 43.18 -11.60
CA GLN A 185 66.93 43.46 -10.23
C GLN A 185 66.99 42.19 -9.34
N VAL A 186 68.20 41.78 -9.01
CA VAL A 186 68.50 40.49 -8.31
C VAL A 186 67.82 40.36 -6.94
N ASP A 187 67.65 41.46 -6.21
CA ASP A 187 67.02 41.46 -4.87
C ASP A 187 65.50 41.21 -4.93
N GLN A 188 64.82 41.77 -5.93
CA GLN A 188 63.38 41.56 -6.12
C GLN A 188 63.10 40.18 -6.70
N PHE A 189 63.99 39.70 -7.57
CA PHE A 189 63.94 38.35 -8.12
C PHE A 189 64.07 37.27 -7.03
N HIS A 190 65.04 37.39 -6.12
CA HIS A 190 65.19 36.44 -5.00
C HIS A 190 63.98 36.43 -4.08
N LYS A 191 63.37 37.60 -3.82
CA LYS A 191 62.17 37.70 -2.99
C LYS A 191 60.97 37.03 -3.65
N ALA A 192 60.79 37.23 -4.96
CA ALA A 192 59.70 36.61 -5.72
C ALA A 192 59.88 35.09 -5.87
N LEU A 193 61.12 34.59 -6.01
CA LEU A 193 61.43 33.15 -5.98
C LEU A 193 61.06 32.49 -4.65
N MET A 194 61.33 33.17 -3.52
CA MET A 194 60.92 32.68 -2.19
C MET A 194 59.39 32.66 -2.03
N GLU A 195 58.68 33.68 -2.54
CA GLU A 195 57.21 33.71 -2.50
C GLU A 195 56.57 32.60 -3.36
N LEU A 196 57.24 32.18 -4.44
CA LEU A 196 56.80 31.11 -5.33
C LEU A 196 57.32 29.71 -4.93
N ASN A 197 58.11 29.59 -3.85
CA ASN A 197 58.78 28.35 -3.40
C ASN A 197 59.55 27.64 -4.52
N MET A 198 60.34 28.38 -5.31
CA MET A 198 61.18 27.80 -6.36
C MET A 198 62.66 28.02 -6.02
N ASP A 199 63.48 26.99 -6.19
CA ASP A 199 64.86 26.98 -5.69
C ASP A 199 65.89 27.42 -6.76
N SER A 200 65.51 27.43 -8.05
CA SER A 200 66.41 27.81 -9.15
C SER A 200 65.73 28.51 -10.32
N ALA A 201 66.48 29.36 -11.04
CA ALA A 201 66.02 30.03 -12.25
C ALA A 201 65.74 29.04 -13.41
N GLU A 202 66.42 27.89 -13.45
CA GLU A 202 66.17 26.82 -14.43
C GLU A 202 64.83 26.12 -14.17
N GLU A 203 64.47 25.94 -12.89
CA GLU A 203 63.18 25.38 -12.49
C GLU A 203 62.03 26.31 -12.92
N LEU A 204 62.20 27.62 -12.75
CA LEU A 204 61.27 28.67 -13.21
C LEU A 204 61.04 28.58 -14.73
N GLN A 205 62.11 28.52 -15.52
CA GLN A 205 62.01 28.40 -16.98
C GLN A 205 61.34 27.09 -17.42
N SER A 206 61.65 25.97 -16.77
CA SER A 206 61.00 24.69 -17.07
C SER A 206 59.50 24.71 -16.75
N TYR A 207 59.13 25.40 -15.68
CA TYR A 207 57.74 25.50 -15.23
C TYR A 207 56.93 26.42 -16.14
N ILE A 208 57.51 27.56 -16.56
CA ILE A 208 56.93 28.45 -17.57
C ILE A 208 56.66 27.67 -18.87
N HIS A 209 57.63 26.88 -19.35
CA HIS A 209 57.48 26.09 -20.57
C HIS A 209 56.40 25.00 -20.46
N LYS A 210 56.35 24.29 -19.31
CA LYS A 210 55.30 23.28 -19.06
C LYS A 210 53.91 23.91 -18.96
N LEU A 211 53.80 25.04 -18.26
CA LEU A 211 52.55 25.75 -18.07
C LEU A 211 52.05 26.38 -19.38
N SER A 212 52.94 26.96 -20.19
CA SER A 212 52.59 27.51 -21.51
C SER A 212 52.07 26.43 -22.46
N LEU A 213 52.72 25.25 -22.48
CA LEU A 213 52.27 24.11 -23.28
C LEU A 213 50.90 23.60 -22.81
N ALA A 214 50.69 23.53 -21.49
CA ALA A 214 49.41 23.11 -20.92
C ALA A 214 48.27 24.09 -21.23
N ILE A 215 48.54 25.40 -21.19
CA ILE A 215 47.59 26.45 -21.60
C ILE A 215 47.25 26.31 -23.09
N GLU A 216 48.24 26.10 -23.96
CA GLU A 216 48.02 25.95 -25.40
C GLU A 216 47.17 24.71 -25.73
N GLN A 217 47.47 23.57 -25.10
CA GLN A 217 46.65 22.35 -25.22
C GLN A 217 45.23 22.54 -24.70
N THR A 218 45.05 23.31 -23.62
CA THR A 218 43.73 23.59 -23.03
C THR A 218 42.93 24.55 -23.91
N LYS A 219 43.57 25.58 -24.49
CA LYS A 219 42.97 26.47 -25.51
C LYS A 219 42.54 25.72 -26.76
N GLN A 220 43.37 24.80 -27.27
CA GLN A 220 43.02 23.96 -28.41
C GLN A 220 41.80 23.06 -28.12
N LYS A 221 41.71 22.49 -26.91
CA LYS A 221 40.54 21.70 -26.49
C LYS A 221 39.27 22.54 -26.35
N ILE A 222 39.38 23.80 -25.93
CA ILE A 222 38.24 24.72 -25.84
C ILE A 222 37.76 25.11 -27.25
N LEU A 223 38.67 25.48 -28.14
CA LEU A 223 38.35 25.79 -29.55
C LEU A 223 37.70 24.60 -30.26
N GLN A 224 38.22 23.38 -30.06
CA GLN A 224 37.59 22.17 -30.61
C GLN A 224 36.21 21.91 -30.01
N ALA A 225 36.01 22.20 -28.72
CA ALA A 225 34.72 22.06 -28.06
C ALA A 225 33.71 23.14 -28.54
N GLU A 226 34.14 24.38 -28.77
CA GLU A 226 33.29 25.45 -29.32
C GLU A 226 32.86 25.16 -30.76
N VAL A 227 33.76 24.64 -31.59
CA VAL A 227 33.44 24.22 -32.97
C VAL A 227 32.46 23.05 -32.97
N SER A 228 32.59 22.10 -32.03
CA SER A 228 31.60 21.02 -31.89
C SER A 228 30.23 21.51 -31.40
N ILE A 229 30.18 22.61 -30.65
CA ILE A 229 28.92 23.22 -30.20
C ILE A 229 28.21 23.95 -31.34
N GLU A 230 28.91 24.61 -32.26
CA GLU A 230 28.28 25.30 -33.41
C GLU A 230 27.66 24.33 -34.44
N VAL A 231 28.22 23.14 -34.61
CA VAL A 231 27.69 22.12 -35.55
C VAL A 231 26.40 21.48 -35.01
N ASP A 232 26.27 21.32 -33.70
CA ASP A 232 25.12 20.67 -33.04
C ASP A 232 23.86 21.56 -32.94
N VAL A 233 23.94 22.84 -33.35
CA VAL A 233 22.78 23.77 -33.38
C VAL A 233 22.05 23.75 -34.73
N VAL A 234 22.65 23.22 -35.79
CA VAL A 234 22.09 23.29 -37.15
C VAL A 234 21.59 21.95 -37.70
N ASP A 235 21.99 20.81 -37.15
CA ASP A 235 21.48 19.52 -37.64
C ASP A 235 20.71 18.72 -36.58
N SER A 236 19.62 18.13 -37.04
CA SER A 236 18.70 17.37 -36.23
C SER A 236 19.26 15.98 -35.93
N LYS A 237 18.98 15.51 -34.70
CA LYS A 237 19.08 14.13 -34.20
C LYS A 237 20.46 13.75 -33.62
N PRO A 238 20.58 13.61 -32.28
CA PRO A 238 21.80 13.07 -31.69
C PRO A 238 21.86 11.56 -31.95
N GLU A 239 22.84 11.13 -32.74
CA GLU A 239 23.32 9.76 -32.70
C GLU A 239 24.08 9.53 -31.39
N ILE A 240 23.77 8.42 -30.74
CA ILE A 240 24.37 7.97 -29.48
C ILE A 240 25.74 7.38 -29.83
N PRO A 241 26.86 7.87 -29.29
CA PRO A 241 28.11 7.13 -29.34
C PRO A 241 28.07 6.07 -28.22
N ASP A 242 28.06 4.81 -28.62
CA ASP A 242 28.37 3.68 -27.74
C ASP A 242 29.76 3.87 -27.13
N LEU A 243 29.82 3.93 -25.81
CA LEU A 243 31.06 3.89 -25.05
C LEU A 243 31.13 2.55 -24.32
N ASP A 244 31.98 1.67 -24.84
CA ASP A 244 32.47 0.49 -24.13
C ASP A 244 33.19 0.90 -22.83
N PRO A 245 32.93 0.23 -21.69
CA PRO A 245 33.61 0.47 -20.43
C PRO A 245 34.84 -0.43 -20.31
N LEU A 246 36.04 0.17 -20.28
CA LEU A 246 37.26 -0.53 -19.83
C LEU A 246 37.60 -0.17 -18.37
N GLY A 247 37.58 -1.19 -17.51
CA GLY A 247 38.66 -1.43 -16.55
C GLY A 247 38.44 -1.09 -15.07
N SER A 248 37.82 -2.04 -14.34
CA SER A 248 38.19 -2.61 -13.01
C SER A 248 38.61 -1.66 -11.86
N GLU A 249 38.01 -1.74 -10.66
CA GLU A 249 38.15 -2.89 -9.74
C GLU A 249 37.14 -2.90 -8.55
N GLN A 250 36.68 -4.12 -8.21
CA GLN A 250 36.21 -4.64 -6.89
C GLN A 250 34.77 -4.28 -6.41
N SER A 251 33.90 -5.19 -5.96
CA SER A 251 33.97 -6.62 -5.59
C SER A 251 32.54 -7.20 -5.36
N MET A 252 32.32 -8.48 -5.70
CA MET A 252 31.43 -9.51 -5.08
C MET A 252 29.91 -9.21 -4.94
N GLU A 253 28.91 -10.05 -5.26
CA GLU A 253 28.73 -11.52 -5.37
C GLU A 253 27.39 -11.79 -6.12
N ASP A 254 27.37 -12.83 -6.99
CA ASP A 254 26.36 -13.87 -7.30
C ASP A 254 24.84 -13.49 -7.48
N VAL A 255 24.00 -14.02 -8.40
CA VAL A 255 23.74 -15.39 -8.92
C VAL A 255 22.78 -15.31 -10.16
N GLU A 256 22.99 -16.17 -11.17
CA GLU A 256 22.09 -16.76 -12.22
C GLU A 256 21.23 -15.85 -13.13
N SER A 257 21.35 -15.83 -14.48
CA SER A 257 21.43 -16.85 -15.55
C SER A 257 20.10 -17.49 -15.99
N ILE A 258 19.82 -17.31 -17.29
CA ILE A 258 18.91 -18.03 -18.21
C ILE A 258 17.44 -17.57 -18.28
N ASN A 259 17.21 -16.63 -19.21
CA ASN A 259 16.01 -16.57 -20.04
C ASN A 259 16.42 -16.99 -21.46
N ASP A 260 16.19 -18.24 -21.82
CA ASP A 260 16.18 -18.70 -23.21
C ASP A 260 14.94 -19.58 -23.38
N PHE A 261 13.89 -19.04 -24.00
CA PHE A 261 12.94 -19.81 -24.80
C PHE A 261 12.22 -18.86 -25.76
N GLU A 262 12.70 -18.85 -27.00
CA GLU A 262 12.05 -18.30 -28.18
C GLU A 262 11.11 -19.36 -28.77
N PRO A 263 9.90 -19.02 -29.24
CA PRO A 263 9.19 -19.82 -30.23
C PRO A 263 9.38 -19.21 -31.62
N LEU A 264 10.07 -19.97 -32.47
CA LEU A 264 10.03 -19.83 -33.92
C LEU A 264 8.57 -19.78 -34.42
N PHE A 265 8.29 -18.85 -35.33
CA PHE A 265 7.30 -18.85 -36.42
C PHE A 265 6.67 -17.45 -36.57
N ALA A 266 7.29 -16.61 -37.38
CA ALA A 266 6.59 -15.51 -38.06
C ALA A 266 7.24 -15.33 -39.43
N GLU A 267 6.67 -15.97 -40.44
CA GLU A 267 6.94 -15.69 -41.85
C GLU A 267 6.46 -14.27 -42.16
N GLU A 268 7.34 -13.45 -42.75
CA GLU A 268 7.03 -12.13 -43.28
C GLU A 268 5.96 -12.25 -44.38
N GLN A 269 4.84 -11.54 -44.22
CA GLN A 269 3.94 -11.21 -45.33
C GLN A 269 3.74 -9.70 -45.42
N PRO A 270 3.68 -9.13 -46.64
CA PRO A 270 3.65 -7.69 -46.85
C PRO A 270 2.29 -7.09 -46.50
N GLU A 271 2.35 -5.83 -46.06
CA GLU A 271 1.26 -4.99 -45.57
C GLU A 271 0.07 -4.92 -46.54
N VAL A 272 -1.13 -5.23 -46.01
CA VAL A 272 -2.40 -4.81 -46.61
C VAL A 272 -3.11 -3.92 -45.60
N GLU A 273 -3.05 -2.60 -45.83
CA GLU A 273 -3.84 -1.62 -45.10
C GLU A 273 -5.33 -1.95 -45.26
N LYS A 274 -5.99 -2.31 -44.16
CA LYS A 274 -7.45 -2.23 -44.03
C LYS A 274 -7.78 -1.04 -43.14
N PRO A 275 -8.71 -0.14 -43.54
CA PRO A 275 -9.21 0.88 -42.63
C PRO A 275 -10.14 0.20 -41.64
N VAL A 276 -9.60 -0.25 -40.51
CA VAL A 276 -10.41 -0.72 -39.39
C VAL A 276 -10.62 0.47 -38.48
N THR A 277 -11.79 1.11 -38.62
CA THR A 277 -12.36 1.97 -37.59
C THR A 277 -12.61 1.10 -36.36
N THR A 278 -11.56 0.84 -35.58
CA THR A 278 -11.64 0.20 -34.28
C THR A 278 -12.20 1.23 -33.31
N VAL A 279 -13.51 1.18 -33.08
CA VAL A 279 -14.09 1.81 -31.89
C VAL A 279 -13.57 1.00 -30.71
N GLN A 280 -12.42 1.38 -30.15
CA GLN A 280 -11.96 0.82 -28.90
C GLN A 280 -12.98 1.18 -27.81
N PRO A 281 -13.46 0.23 -27.00
CA PRO A 281 -14.32 0.57 -25.87
C PRO A 281 -13.55 1.54 -24.97
N VAL A 282 -14.11 2.73 -24.77
CA VAL A 282 -13.52 3.76 -23.92
C VAL A 282 -13.41 3.17 -22.51
N PHE A 283 -12.18 2.87 -22.08
CA PHE A 283 -11.93 2.36 -20.74
C PHE A 283 -12.28 3.44 -19.72
N ASN A 284 -13.41 3.27 -19.03
CA ASN A 284 -13.83 4.21 -18.01
C ASN A 284 -13.05 3.94 -16.71
N LEU A 285 -12.05 4.79 -16.44
CA LEU A 285 -11.22 4.70 -15.24
C LEU A 285 -12.04 4.82 -13.94
N ALA A 286 -13.13 5.59 -13.96
CA ALA A 286 -14.01 5.74 -12.80
C ALA A 286 -14.73 4.43 -12.48
N GLU A 287 -15.30 3.78 -13.49
CA GLU A 287 -15.96 2.47 -13.36
C GLU A 287 -14.98 1.39 -12.92
N TYR A 288 -13.74 1.41 -13.41
CA TYR A 288 -12.71 0.47 -12.97
C TYR A 288 -12.46 0.55 -11.45
N HIS A 289 -12.54 1.75 -10.86
CA HIS A 289 -12.34 1.97 -9.42
C HIS A 289 -13.62 1.82 -8.59
N GLN A 290 -14.67 1.17 -9.11
CA GLN A 290 -15.88 0.87 -8.35
C GLN A 290 -15.82 -0.53 -7.74
N LEU A 291 -16.15 -0.61 -6.45
CA LEU A 291 -16.40 -1.86 -5.75
C LEU A 291 -17.90 -2.11 -5.69
N PHE A 292 -18.31 -3.32 -6.07
CA PHE A 292 -19.70 -3.75 -6.01
C PHE A 292 -19.85 -4.79 -4.91
N LEU A 293 -20.63 -4.46 -3.89
CA LEU A 293 -20.92 -5.32 -2.75
C LEU A 293 -22.35 -5.85 -2.88
N GLY A 294 -22.48 -7.15 -3.16
CA GLY A 294 -23.75 -7.83 -3.40
C GLY A 294 -24.02 -8.87 -2.32
N THR A 295 -23.91 -10.15 -2.66
CA THR A 295 -24.18 -11.27 -1.73
C THR A 295 -23.21 -11.32 -0.55
N GLU A 296 -22.05 -10.68 -0.66
CA GLU A 296 -21.07 -10.58 0.42
C GLU A 296 -21.67 -9.91 1.68
N ARG A 297 -22.66 -9.02 1.49
CA ARG A 297 -23.38 -8.31 2.57
C ARG A 297 -24.11 -9.23 3.55
N ILE A 298 -24.57 -10.39 3.08
CA ILE A 298 -25.25 -11.40 3.92
C ILE A 298 -24.35 -12.61 4.19
N ARG A 299 -23.47 -12.94 3.25
CA ARG A 299 -22.61 -14.12 3.34
C ARG A 299 -21.54 -13.97 4.41
N VAL A 300 -21.02 -12.76 4.63
CA VAL A 300 -19.95 -12.53 5.60
C VAL A 300 -20.47 -12.59 7.05
N PRO A 301 -21.58 -11.93 7.43
CA PRO A 301 -22.14 -12.08 8.77
C PRO A 301 -22.62 -13.51 9.07
N GLU A 302 -23.01 -14.28 8.04
CA GLU A 302 -23.49 -15.66 8.19
C GLU A 302 -22.42 -16.61 8.78
N ILE A 303 -21.13 -16.28 8.73
CA ILE A 303 -20.07 -17.17 9.25
C ILE A 303 -20.23 -17.49 10.74
N VAL A 304 -20.89 -16.61 11.51
CA VAL A 304 -21.16 -16.82 12.94
C VAL A 304 -22.18 -17.96 13.14
N PHE A 305 -23.09 -18.14 12.19
CA PHE A 305 -24.07 -19.22 12.17
C PHE A 305 -23.58 -20.44 11.41
N GLN A 306 -22.80 -20.24 10.35
CA GLN A 306 -22.23 -21.29 9.51
C GLN A 306 -20.69 -21.13 9.37
N PRO A 307 -19.92 -21.58 10.37
CA PRO A 307 -18.44 -21.52 10.38
C PRO A 307 -17.77 -22.19 9.18
N SER A 308 -18.41 -23.22 8.62
CA SER A 308 -17.90 -23.97 7.48
C SER A 308 -17.66 -23.12 6.23
N LEU A 309 -18.29 -21.93 6.12
CA LEU A 309 -18.06 -20.98 5.02
C LEU A 309 -16.62 -20.48 4.93
N ILE A 310 -15.89 -20.46 6.05
CA ILE A 310 -14.47 -20.07 6.11
C ILE A 310 -13.54 -21.25 6.37
N GLY A 311 -14.08 -22.48 6.35
CA GLY A 311 -13.32 -23.70 6.61
C GLY A 311 -13.08 -24.00 8.09
N GLU A 312 -13.82 -23.36 9.00
CA GLU A 312 -13.74 -23.66 10.44
C GLU A 312 -14.67 -24.83 10.79
N GLU A 313 -14.14 -25.82 11.52
CA GLU A 313 -14.86 -27.03 11.93
C GLU A 313 -15.63 -26.85 13.26
N GLN A 314 -15.76 -25.62 13.74
CA GLN A 314 -16.52 -25.32 14.95
C GLN A 314 -18.03 -25.30 14.68
N ALA A 315 -18.82 -25.57 15.73
CA ALA A 315 -20.26 -25.42 15.68
C ALA A 315 -20.65 -23.93 15.55
N GLY A 316 -21.72 -23.67 14.82
CA GLY A 316 -22.28 -22.33 14.70
C GLY A 316 -22.89 -21.81 16.01
N LEU A 317 -23.27 -20.53 16.03
CA LEU A 317 -23.94 -19.92 17.18
C LEU A 317 -25.23 -20.64 17.56
N ALA A 318 -26.04 -21.00 16.56
CA ALA A 318 -27.29 -21.72 16.71
C ALA A 318 -27.09 -23.10 17.37
N GLU A 319 -26.23 -23.93 16.79
CA GLU A 319 -25.89 -25.27 17.29
C GLU A 319 -25.28 -25.21 18.70
N THR A 320 -24.39 -24.25 18.95
CA THR A 320 -23.76 -24.08 20.26
C THR A 320 -24.79 -23.66 21.31
N MET A 321 -25.75 -22.81 20.96
CA MET A 321 -26.85 -22.43 21.84
C MET A 321 -27.71 -23.64 22.20
N GLN A 322 -28.10 -24.46 21.22
CA GLN A 322 -28.83 -25.70 21.45
C GLN A 322 -28.04 -26.65 22.37
N PHE A 323 -26.75 -26.86 22.08
CA PHE A 323 -25.88 -27.69 22.89
C PHE A 323 -25.78 -27.22 24.35
N VAL A 324 -25.75 -25.90 24.60
CA VAL A 324 -25.76 -25.35 25.96
C VAL A 324 -27.11 -25.60 26.63
N LEU A 325 -28.23 -25.35 25.94
CA LEU A 325 -29.57 -25.54 26.49
C LEU A 325 -29.85 -27.01 26.84
N ASP A 326 -29.39 -27.96 26.02
CA ASP A 326 -29.59 -29.40 26.22
C ASP A 326 -28.93 -29.94 27.51
N ARG A 327 -27.99 -29.19 28.10
CA ARG A 327 -27.37 -29.54 29.39
C ARG A 327 -28.24 -29.20 30.60
N TYR A 328 -29.32 -28.46 30.41
CA TYR A 328 -30.22 -28.03 31.47
C TYR A 328 -31.53 -28.81 31.45
N SER A 329 -32.16 -28.91 32.61
CA SER A 329 -33.54 -29.41 32.71
C SER A 329 -34.52 -28.50 31.97
N LYS A 330 -35.64 -29.04 31.50
CA LYS A 330 -36.67 -28.27 30.76
C LYS A 330 -37.13 -27.00 31.50
N VAL A 331 -37.28 -27.07 32.82
CA VAL A 331 -37.65 -25.93 33.68
C VAL A 331 -36.56 -24.85 33.72
N GLN A 332 -35.30 -25.25 33.72
CA GLN A 332 -34.17 -24.30 33.67
C GLN A 332 -34.03 -23.70 32.28
N GLN A 333 -34.20 -24.49 31.23
CA GLN A 333 -34.18 -24.00 29.85
C GLN A 333 -35.23 -22.91 29.65
N GLU A 334 -36.46 -23.11 30.12
CA GLU A 334 -37.52 -22.08 30.09
C GLU A 334 -37.05 -20.80 30.77
N LYS A 335 -36.47 -20.88 31.97
CA LYS A 335 -35.94 -19.69 32.68
C LYS A 335 -34.80 -18.98 31.95
N LEU A 336 -33.96 -19.71 31.21
CA LEU A 336 -32.85 -19.14 30.43
C LEU A 336 -33.36 -18.40 29.18
N VAL A 337 -34.32 -19.00 28.45
CA VAL A 337 -34.81 -18.44 27.18
C VAL A 337 -35.84 -17.34 27.35
N GLN A 338 -36.43 -17.18 28.53
CA GLN A 338 -37.26 -16.01 28.88
C GLN A 338 -36.46 -14.71 28.94
N ASN A 339 -35.13 -14.78 28.89
CA ASN A 339 -34.27 -13.62 28.90
C ASN A 339 -32.95 -13.93 28.18
N VAL A 340 -32.99 -13.93 26.85
CA VAL A 340 -31.81 -14.03 26.00
C VAL A 340 -31.26 -12.62 25.79
N PHE A 341 -30.09 -12.34 26.34
CA PHE A 341 -29.49 -11.01 26.27
C PHE A 341 -28.37 -10.98 25.24
N LEU A 342 -28.51 -10.14 24.22
CA LEU A 342 -27.48 -9.97 23.19
C LEU A 342 -26.58 -8.78 23.53
N THR A 343 -25.26 -8.97 23.45
CA THR A 343 -24.27 -7.91 23.71
C THR A 343 -23.01 -8.06 22.84
N GLY A 344 -22.22 -7.01 22.74
CA GLY A 344 -21.01 -6.94 21.91
C GLY A 344 -21.21 -6.25 20.54
N GLY A 345 -20.10 -5.98 19.85
CA GLY A 345 -20.08 -5.16 18.64
C GLY A 345 -20.75 -5.79 17.42
N ASN A 346 -20.67 -7.11 17.26
CA ASN A 346 -21.27 -7.77 16.08
C ASN A 346 -22.79 -7.93 16.19
N VAL A 347 -23.35 -7.74 17.38
CA VAL A 347 -24.81 -7.81 17.58
C VAL A 347 -25.53 -6.64 16.89
N ILE A 348 -24.80 -5.57 16.56
CA ILE A 348 -25.32 -4.36 15.91
C ILE A 348 -25.80 -4.64 14.48
N TYR A 349 -25.38 -5.74 13.85
CA TYR A 349 -25.84 -6.08 12.51
C TYR A 349 -27.38 -6.14 12.45
N PRO A 350 -28.02 -5.44 11.50
CA PRO A 350 -29.45 -5.53 11.30
C PRO A 350 -29.87 -6.98 11.08
N GLY A 351 -30.97 -7.40 11.71
CA GLY A 351 -31.49 -8.77 11.61
C GLY A 351 -30.92 -9.78 12.61
N MET A 352 -29.85 -9.46 13.35
CA MET A 352 -29.26 -10.35 14.38
C MET A 352 -30.32 -10.87 15.37
N LYS A 353 -31.12 -9.96 15.93
CA LYS A 353 -32.18 -10.29 16.90
C LYS A 353 -33.24 -11.20 16.30
N ALA A 354 -33.73 -10.87 15.12
CA ALA A 354 -34.78 -11.63 14.45
C ALA A 354 -34.29 -13.03 14.06
N ARG A 355 -33.05 -13.15 13.58
CA ARG A 355 -32.42 -14.44 13.32
C ARG A 355 -32.32 -15.29 14.59
N ILE A 356 -31.85 -14.75 15.72
CA ILE A 356 -31.81 -15.51 16.99
C ILE A 356 -33.21 -15.94 17.44
N GLN A 357 -34.23 -15.09 17.27
CA GLN A 357 -35.62 -15.46 17.60
C GLN A 357 -36.11 -16.62 16.73
N LYS A 358 -35.81 -16.62 15.44
CA LYS A 358 -36.15 -17.72 14.53
C LYS A 358 -35.43 -19.01 14.90
N GLU A 359 -34.12 -18.94 15.16
CA GLU A 359 -33.31 -20.09 15.60
C GLU A 359 -33.85 -20.69 16.91
N LEU A 360 -34.21 -19.85 17.88
CA LEU A 360 -34.85 -20.30 19.12
C LEU A 360 -36.22 -20.94 18.86
N LEU A 361 -37.02 -20.40 17.95
CA LEU A 361 -38.32 -20.96 17.58
C LEU A 361 -38.18 -22.35 16.95
N GLU A 362 -37.16 -22.56 16.12
CA GLU A 362 -36.89 -23.83 15.44
C GLU A 362 -36.33 -24.91 16.39
N MET A 363 -35.47 -24.52 17.34
CA MET A 363 -34.86 -25.45 18.30
C MET A 363 -35.82 -25.87 19.43
N ARG A 364 -36.84 -25.05 19.72
CA ARG A 364 -37.67 -25.22 20.92
C ARG A 364 -39.00 -25.91 20.59
N PRO A 365 -39.63 -26.57 21.59
CA PRO A 365 -40.96 -27.14 21.40
C PRO A 365 -41.98 -26.09 20.96
N PHE A 366 -42.93 -26.53 20.12
CA PHE A 366 -44.03 -25.70 19.64
C PHE A 366 -44.77 -25.02 20.81
N GLN A 367 -45.09 -23.73 20.65
CA GLN A 367 -45.72 -22.85 21.66
C GLN A 367 -44.90 -22.53 22.91
N SER A 368 -43.62 -22.91 22.97
CA SER A 368 -42.76 -22.42 24.06
C SER A 368 -42.55 -20.90 23.97
N SER A 369 -42.53 -20.22 25.11
CA SER A 369 -42.29 -18.78 25.18
C SER A 369 -40.81 -18.47 25.41
N PHE A 370 -40.32 -17.43 24.74
CA PHE A 370 -38.97 -16.92 24.85
C PHE A 370 -38.95 -15.42 24.59
N GLN A 371 -37.92 -14.74 25.07
CA GLN A 371 -37.72 -13.30 24.87
C GLN A 371 -36.24 -13.03 24.63
N VAL A 372 -35.95 -12.35 23.51
CA VAL A 372 -34.61 -11.90 23.09
C VAL A 372 -34.55 -10.38 23.17
#